data_AF-T0RIJ6-F1
#
_entry.id   AF-T0RIJ6-F1
#
_cell.length_a   1.000
_cell.length_b   1.000
_cell.length_c   1.000
_cell.angle_alpha   90.00
_cell.angle_beta   90.00
_cell.angle_gamma   90.00
#
_symmetry.space_group_name_H-M   'P 1'
#
loop_
_entity.id
_entity.type
_entity.pdbx_description
1 polymer ?
#
loop_
_entity_poly.entity_id
_entity_poly.type
_entity_poly.pdbx_seq_one_letter_code
_entity_poly.pdbx_strand_id
1 'polypeptide(L)'
;MIRNNKGTILPVAFLLTLLVLAFATANIAKSLIAYRKLQFRNKGYLCTQDTVRLVERYYTVQSRLNRAVQAAYWTKTVIKIPAVYAAAVAAHRALMFAQQVYHLSYLKNVAKSKYCNWKNTGHFAISTPVELVASTFLKRDFDGTLFFRKKWKNYLVFTANGPMTMARDSFAIETEFSLIKGVITHSFTLSSKEINSEALWKLKRLVGL
;
A
#
# COMPACT_ATOMS: atom_id res chain seq x y z
N MET A 1 -41.98 -30.29 63.40
CA MET A 1 -40.72 -30.58 62.67
C MET A 1 -40.52 -29.54 61.58
N ILE A 2 -39.71 -28.51 61.84
CA ILE A 2 -39.32 -27.54 60.81
C ILE A 2 -38.17 -28.19 60.02
N ARG A 3 -38.46 -28.73 58.83
CA ARG A 3 -37.44 -29.26 57.92
C ARG A 3 -36.55 -28.11 57.47
N ASN A 4 -35.32 -28.11 57.96
CA ASN A 4 -34.27 -27.20 57.55
C ASN A 4 -33.79 -27.60 56.14
N ASN A 5 -34.52 -27.20 55.10
CA ASN A 5 -34.01 -27.25 53.72
C ASN A 5 -32.98 -26.13 53.54
N LYS A 6 -31.83 -26.24 54.22
CA LYS A 6 -30.65 -25.43 53.89
C LYS A 6 -30.07 -25.99 52.60
N GLY A 7 -30.66 -25.61 51.47
CA GLY A 7 -30.07 -25.86 50.16
C GLY A 7 -28.64 -25.33 50.16
N THR A 8 -27.68 -26.19 49.79
CA THR A 8 -26.28 -25.82 49.70
C THR A 8 -26.14 -24.66 48.71
N ILE A 9 -25.66 -23.51 49.17
CA ILE A 9 -25.42 -22.30 48.35
C ILE A 9 -24.19 -22.50 47.43
N LEU A 10 -23.34 -23.47 47.77
CA LEU A 10 -22.09 -23.81 47.08
C LEU A 10 -22.23 -24.03 45.56
N PRO A 11 -23.20 -24.81 45.04
CA PRO A 11 -23.33 -25.07 43.61
C PRO A 11 -23.72 -23.81 42.83
N VAL A 12 -24.55 -22.95 43.42
CA VAL A 12 -24.95 -21.66 42.80
C VAL A 12 -23.76 -20.69 42.76
N ALA A 13 -22.99 -20.61 43.85
CA ALA A 13 -21.77 -19.82 43.88
C ALA A 13 -20.71 -20.33 42.87
N PHE A 14 -20.60 -21.65 42.71
CA PHE A 14 -19.71 -22.27 41.72
C PHE A 14 -20.15 -21.97 40.27
N LEU A 15 -21.46 -22.03 39.98
CA LEU A 15 -21.99 -21.66 38.67
C LEU A 15 -21.79 -20.17 38.36
N LEU A 16 -22.02 -19.29 39.34
CA LEU A 16 -21.79 -17.84 39.18
C LEU A 16 -20.33 -17.52 38.92
N THR A 17 -19.40 -18.15 39.65
CA THR A 17 -17.96 -17.96 39.44
C THR A 17 -17.51 -18.46 38.07
N LEU A 18 -17.99 -19.62 37.62
CA LEU A 18 -17.75 -20.11 36.26
C LEU A 18 -18.31 -19.16 35.19
N LEU A 19 -19.50 -18.59 35.41
CA LEU A 19 -20.12 -17.65 34.47
C LEU A 19 -19.33 -16.34 34.38
N VAL A 20 -18.86 -15.81 35.50
CA VAL A 20 -17.96 -14.64 35.53
C VAL A 20 -16.65 -14.94 34.82
N LEU A 21 -16.06 -16.12 35.04
CA LEU A 21 -14.82 -16.54 34.38
C LEU A 21 -14.99 -16.69 32.86
N ALA A 22 -16.11 -17.29 32.44
CA ALA A 22 -16.48 -17.42 31.03
C ALA A 22 -16.69 -16.05 30.36
N PHE A 23 -17.32 -15.11 31.06
CA PHE A 23 -17.52 -13.75 30.54
C PHE A 23 -16.19 -12.98 30.44
N ALA A 24 -15.33 -13.09 31.45
CA ALA A 24 -14.00 -12.46 31.44
C ALA A 24 -13.12 -12.99 30.31
N THR A 25 -13.04 -14.32 30.15
CA THR A 25 -12.27 -14.97 29.07
C THR A 25 -12.81 -14.60 27.69
N ALA A 26 -14.14 -14.55 27.51
CA ALA A 26 -14.75 -14.12 26.26
C ALA A 26 -14.40 -12.66 25.90
N ASN A 27 -14.39 -11.75 26.88
CA ASN A 27 -13.99 -10.36 26.67
C ASN A 27 -12.50 -10.22 26.34
N ILE A 28 -11.64 -10.96 27.03
CA ILE A 28 -10.20 -11.00 26.72
C ILE A 28 -9.97 -11.50 25.29
N ALA A 29 -10.65 -12.59 24.89
CA ALA A 29 -10.56 -13.13 23.54
C ALA A 29 -11.02 -12.12 22.48
N LYS A 30 -12.15 -11.43 22.70
CA LYS A 30 -12.63 -10.37 21.81
C LYS A 30 -11.65 -9.21 21.68
N SER A 31 -11.08 -8.76 22.81
CA SER A 31 -10.09 -7.66 22.84
C SER A 31 -8.81 -8.05 22.08
N LEU A 32 -8.30 -9.26 22.28
CA LEU A 32 -7.13 -9.78 21.56
C LEU A 32 -7.36 -9.83 20.04
N ILE A 33 -8.56 -10.25 19.62
CA ILE A 33 -8.94 -10.26 18.20
C ILE A 33 -8.96 -8.83 17.65
N ALA A 34 -9.60 -7.89 18.34
CA ALA A 34 -9.66 -6.48 17.93
C ALA A 34 -8.25 -5.84 17.84
N TYR A 35 -7.39 -6.12 18.82
CA TYR A 35 -6.01 -5.64 18.84
C TYR A 35 -5.21 -6.16 17.63
N ARG A 36 -5.31 -7.46 17.31
CA ARG A 36 -4.65 -8.04 16.14
C ARG A 36 -5.14 -7.41 14.83
N LYS A 37 -6.45 -7.14 14.71
CA LYS A 37 -7.00 -6.43 13.54
C LYS A 37 -6.44 -5.01 13.43
N LEU A 38 -6.35 -4.29 14.54
CA LEU A 38 -5.81 -2.93 14.55
C LEU A 38 -4.33 -2.90 14.16
N GLN A 39 -3.52 -3.82 14.70
CA GLN A 39 -2.11 -3.97 14.29
C GLN A 39 -1.98 -4.26 12.79
N PHE A 40 -2.84 -5.13 12.26
CA PHE A 40 -2.83 -5.50 10.84
C PHE A 40 -3.19 -4.31 9.93
N ARG A 41 -4.23 -3.54 10.31
CA ARG A 41 -4.60 -2.28 9.64
C ARG A 41 -3.49 -1.24 9.71
N ASN A 42 -2.89 -1.05 10.88
CA ASN A 42 -1.80 -0.10 11.08
C ASN A 42 -0.59 -0.44 10.20
N LYS A 43 -0.21 -1.72 10.12
CA LYS A 43 0.85 -2.17 9.19
C LYS A 43 0.50 -1.86 7.73
N GLY A 44 -0.77 -1.99 7.36
CA GLY A 44 -1.23 -1.64 6.02
C GLY A 44 -1.08 -0.15 5.71
N TYR A 45 -1.52 0.73 6.62
CA TYR A 45 -1.33 2.17 6.48
C TYR A 45 0.15 2.57 6.41
N LEU A 46 0.99 1.98 7.25
CA LEU A 46 2.44 2.23 7.22
C LEU A 46 3.08 1.79 5.90
N CYS A 47 2.67 0.66 5.33
CA CYS A 47 3.10 0.23 4.01
C CYS A 47 2.66 1.23 2.93
N THR A 48 1.40 1.68 2.95
CA THR A 48 0.92 2.70 2.01
C THR A 48 1.72 3.99 2.10
N GLN A 49 1.95 4.50 3.31
CA GLN A 49 2.68 5.74 3.54
C GLN A 49 4.14 5.63 3.06
N ASP A 50 4.80 4.51 3.33
CA ASP A 50 6.16 4.25 2.87
C ASP A 50 6.22 4.20 1.33
N THR A 51 5.27 3.51 0.70
CA THR A 51 5.22 3.43 -0.76
C THR A 51 4.93 4.77 -1.42
N VAL A 52 4.03 5.60 -0.87
CA VAL A 52 3.76 6.95 -1.37
C VAL A 52 5.06 7.77 -1.40
N ARG A 53 5.83 7.75 -0.30
CA ARG A 53 7.14 8.44 -0.24
C ARG A 53 8.13 7.91 -1.28
N LEU A 54 8.18 6.58 -1.48
CA LEU A 54 9.04 5.98 -2.49
C LEU A 54 8.63 6.41 -3.90
N VAL A 55 7.33 6.47 -4.19
CA VAL A 55 6.77 6.92 -5.48
C VAL A 55 7.09 8.39 -5.75
N GLU A 56 6.90 9.27 -4.78
CA GLU A 56 7.22 10.70 -4.89
C GLU A 56 8.71 10.94 -5.17
N ARG A 57 9.57 10.25 -4.41
CA ARG A 57 11.03 10.29 -4.63
C ARG A 57 11.38 9.73 -6.01
N TYR A 58 10.75 8.63 -6.40
CA TYR A 58 10.98 8.01 -7.69
C TYR A 58 10.64 8.95 -8.85
N TYR A 59 9.46 9.55 -8.81
CA TYR A 59 9.01 10.55 -9.78
C TYR A 59 9.94 11.75 -9.85
N THR A 60 10.32 12.32 -8.71
CA THR A 60 11.18 13.51 -8.66
C THR A 60 12.50 13.27 -9.37
N VAL A 61 13.15 12.13 -9.11
CA VAL A 61 14.41 11.77 -9.76
C VAL A 61 14.22 11.50 -11.24
N GLN A 62 13.19 10.73 -11.63
CA GLN A 62 12.93 10.46 -13.05
C GLN A 62 12.59 11.72 -13.83
N SER A 63 11.85 12.66 -13.23
CA SER A 63 11.50 13.95 -13.83
C SER A 63 12.74 14.81 -14.09
N ARG A 64 13.67 14.86 -13.12
CA ARG A 64 14.98 15.52 -13.30
C ARG A 64 15.80 14.86 -14.40
N LEU A 65 15.86 13.52 -14.40
CA LEU A 65 16.55 12.77 -15.46
C LEU A 65 15.91 13.00 -16.84
N ASN A 66 14.58 13.08 -16.94
CA ASN A 66 13.90 13.42 -18.20
C ASN A 66 14.36 14.77 -18.74
N ARG A 67 14.42 15.80 -17.90
CA ARG A 67 14.91 17.13 -18.32
C ARG A 67 16.35 17.05 -18.82
N ALA A 68 17.21 16.29 -18.14
CA ALA A 68 18.60 16.10 -18.57
C ALA A 68 18.71 15.31 -19.88
N VAL A 69 17.92 14.25 -20.06
CA VAL A 69 17.84 13.48 -21.30
C VAL A 69 17.40 14.37 -22.46
N GLN A 70 16.36 15.17 -22.25
CA GLN A 70 15.86 16.11 -23.25
C GLN A 70 16.93 17.16 -23.61
N ALA A 71 17.60 17.74 -22.61
CA ALA A 71 18.68 18.69 -22.86
C ALA A 71 19.84 18.06 -23.66
N ALA A 72 20.27 16.84 -23.31
CA ALA A 72 21.29 16.11 -24.05
C ALA A 72 20.86 15.78 -25.48
N TYR A 73 19.58 15.44 -25.67
CA TYR A 73 18.99 15.20 -26.98
C TYR A 73 18.98 16.45 -27.87
N TRP A 74 18.56 17.59 -27.34
CA TRP A 74 18.59 18.85 -28.10
C TRP A 74 20.02 19.31 -28.38
N THR A 75 20.94 19.12 -27.43
CA THR A 75 22.35 19.46 -27.60
C THR A 75 22.97 18.69 -28.77
N LYS A 76 22.76 17.37 -28.85
CA LYS A 76 23.28 16.58 -29.99
C LYS A 76 22.59 16.91 -31.32
N THR A 77 21.34 17.37 -31.29
CA THR A 77 20.56 17.65 -32.51
C THR A 77 20.88 19.03 -33.08
N VAL A 78 21.07 20.03 -32.21
CA VAL A 78 21.28 21.43 -32.59
C VAL A 78 22.77 21.74 -32.78
N ILE A 79 23.64 21.26 -31.89
CA ILE A 79 25.07 21.60 -31.91
C ILE A 79 25.84 20.59 -32.78
N LYS A 80 26.36 21.05 -33.92
CA LYS A 80 27.10 20.23 -34.90
C LYS A 80 28.62 20.22 -34.69
N ILE A 81 29.10 20.67 -33.53
CA ILE A 81 30.53 20.62 -33.19
C ILE A 81 30.89 19.16 -32.84
N PRO A 82 31.84 18.50 -33.53
CA PRO A 82 32.09 17.06 -33.38
C PRO A 82 32.34 16.60 -31.93
N ALA A 83 33.15 17.35 -31.18
CA ALA A 83 33.44 17.04 -29.78
C ALA A 83 32.20 17.14 -28.87
N VAL A 84 31.40 18.19 -29.05
CA VAL A 84 30.17 18.43 -28.27
C VAL A 84 29.09 17.41 -28.64
N TYR A 85 28.97 17.08 -29.92
CA TYR A 85 28.06 16.06 -30.42
C TYR A 85 28.36 14.69 -29.80
N ALA A 86 29.63 14.25 -29.85
CA ALA A 86 30.05 12.98 -29.28
C ALA A 86 29.77 12.91 -27.77
N ALA A 87 30.08 13.99 -27.04
CA ALA A 87 29.78 14.10 -25.62
C ALA A 87 28.26 14.03 -25.34
N ALA A 88 27.45 14.75 -26.13
CA ALA A 88 26.00 14.77 -25.97
C ALA A 88 25.35 13.40 -26.29
N VAL A 89 25.85 12.65 -27.28
CA VAL A 89 25.41 11.28 -27.57
C VAL A 89 25.73 10.34 -26.41
N ALA A 90 26.94 10.41 -25.88
CA ALA A 90 27.35 9.60 -24.73
C ALA A 90 26.51 9.92 -23.49
N ALA A 91 26.33 11.21 -23.18
CA ALA A 91 25.49 11.67 -22.08
C ALA A 91 24.04 11.22 -22.24
N HIS A 92 23.46 11.35 -23.44
CA HIS A 92 22.09 10.91 -23.73
C HIS A 92 21.89 9.42 -23.43
N ARG A 93 22.81 8.56 -23.88
CA ARG A 93 22.77 7.11 -23.60
C ARG A 93 22.95 6.81 -22.11
N ALA A 94 23.92 7.45 -21.47
CA ALA A 94 24.21 7.27 -20.04
C ALA A 94 23.02 7.66 -19.16
N LEU A 95 22.34 8.77 -19.48
CA LEU A 95 21.16 9.22 -18.75
C LEU A 95 19.98 8.26 -18.93
N MET A 96 19.72 7.77 -20.16
CA MET A 96 18.69 6.75 -20.37
C MET A 96 18.98 5.47 -19.58
N PHE A 97 20.23 5.03 -19.53
CA PHE A 97 20.65 3.89 -18.72
C PHE A 97 20.45 4.16 -17.22
N ALA A 98 20.84 5.35 -16.74
CA ALA A 98 20.63 5.75 -15.36
C ALA A 98 19.14 5.72 -14.96
N GLN A 99 18.24 6.13 -15.86
CA GLN A 99 16.79 6.02 -15.62
C GLN A 99 16.34 4.58 -15.41
N GLN A 100 16.85 3.63 -16.22
CA GLN A 100 16.51 2.21 -16.10
C GLN A 100 17.09 1.61 -14.81
N VAL A 101 18.34 1.89 -14.48
CA VAL A 101 18.98 1.44 -13.23
C VAL A 101 18.21 1.97 -12.01
N TYR A 102 17.80 3.24 -12.05
CA TYR A 102 17.03 3.84 -10.98
C TYR A 102 15.63 3.22 -10.84
N HIS A 103 14.99 2.84 -11.95
CA HIS A 103 13.74 2.07 -11.94
C HIS A 103 13.91 0.70 -11.25
N LEU A 104 14.95 -0.05 -11.61
CA LEU A 104 15.24 -1.34 -10.96
C LEU A 104 15.55 -1.16 -9.45
N SER A 105 16.27 -0.10 -9.09
CA SER A 105 16.53 0.25 -7.69
C SER A 105 15.24 0.56 -6.93
N TYR A 106 14.31 1.32 -7.55
CA TYR A 106 12.99 1.57 -6.98
C TYR A 106 12.21 0.28 -6.73
N LEU A 107 12.14 -0.62 -7.72
CA LEU A 107 11.46 -1.92 -7.57
C LEU A 107 12.05 -2.74 -6.42
N LYS A 108 13.39 -2.77 -6.30
CA LYS A 108 14.09 -3.43 -5.21
C LYS A 108 13.76 -2.81 -3.85
N ASN A 109 13.67 -1.49 -3.76
CA ASN A 109 13.36 -0.79 -2.51
C ASN A 109 11.91 -1.05 -2.07
N VAL A 110 10.95 -1.05 -3.01
CA VAL A 110 9.57 -1.44 -2.72
C VAL A 110 9.50 -2.89 -2.23
N ALA A 111 10.24 -3.79 -2.87
CA ALA A 111 10.30 -5.20 -2.47
C ALA A 111 10.93 -5.43 -1.09
N LYS A 112 11.80 -4.54 -0.64
CA LYS A 112 12.46 -4.58 0.67
C LYS A 112 11.73 -3.76 1.75
N SER A 113 10.56 -3.19 1.47
CA SER A 113 9.83 -2.42 2.49
C SER A 113 9.43 -3.31 3.66
N LYS A 114 9.86 -2.94 4.88
CA LYS A 114 9.60 -3.69 6.12
C LYS A 114 8.12 -3.83 6.47
N TYR A 115 7.27 -2.94 5.94
CA TYR A 115 5.85 -2.90 6.25
C TYR A 115 5.02 -3.69 5.23
N CYS A 116 5.51 -3.86 4.01
CA CYS A 116 4.77 -4.47 2.93
C CYS A 116 5.00 -5.99 2.87
N ASN A 117 3.96 -6.72 2.48
CA ASN A 117 4.06 -8.15 2.18
C ASN A 117 4.40 -8.35 0.70
N TRP A 118 5.02 -9.47 0.34
CA TRP A 118 5.43 -9.78 -1.03
C TRP A 118 4.27 -9.71 -2.04
N LYS A 119 3.06 -10.11 -1.64
CA LYS A 119 1.84 -10.03 -2.48
C LYS A 119 1.52 -8.59 -2.89
N ASN A 120 1.74 -7.66 -1.96
CA ASN A 120 1.51 -6.23 -2.18
C ASN A 120 2.60 -5.61 -3.05
N THR A 121 3.84 -6.09 -2.93
CA THR A 121 4.97 -5.66 -3.76
C THR A 121 4.72 -5.85 -5.25
N GLY A 122 4.09 -6.96 -5.66
CA GLY A 122 3.84 -7.25 -7.07
C GLY A 122 2.97 -6.19 -7.77
N HIS A 123 1.93 -5.71 -7.09
CA HIS A 123 1.05 -4.66 -7.63
C HIS A 123 1.77 -3.32 -7.82
N PHE A 124 2.77 -3.01 -7.00
CA PHE A 124 3.56 -1.80 -7.15
C PHE A 124 4.58 -1.85 -8.29
N ALA A 125 5.01 -3.05 -8.70
CA ALA A 125 5.94 -3.18 -9.82
C ALA A 125 5.28 -2.77 -11.14
N ILE A 126 3.99 -3.07 -11.30
CA ILE A 126 3.22 -2.76 -12.50
C ILE A 126 2.57 -1.37 -12.45
N SER A 127 2.31 -0.84 -11.25
CA SER A 127 1.64 0.45 -11.07
C SER A 127 2.60 1.52 -10.57
N THR A 128 3.43 1.99 -11.51
CA THR A 128 4.42 3.05 -11.30
C THR A 128 3.99 4.34 -12.01
N PRO A 129 4.53 5.52 -11.63
CA PRO A 129 4.18 6.78 -12.30
C PRO A 129 4.64 6.86 -13.76
N VAL A 130 5.42 5.88 -14.23
CA VAL A 130 5.91 5.81 -15.61
C VAL A 130 5.18 4.71 -16.37
N GLU A 131 5.05 4.87 -17.68
CA GLU A 131 4.58 3.81 -18.56
C GLU A 131 5.69 2.77 -18.76
N LEU A 132 5.30 1.49 -18.77
CA LEU A 132 6.20 0.36 -18.93
C LEU A 132 5.84 -0.42 -20.18
N VAL A 133 6.85 -0.92 -20.88
CA VAL A 133 6.76 -1.94 -21.92
C VAL A 133 7.01 -3.30 -21.26
N ALA A 134 6.13 -4.28 -21.51
CA ALA A 134 6.22 -5.62 -20.93
C ALA A 134 6.46 -5.61 -19.39
N SER A 135 5.83 -4.66 -18.69
CA SER A 135 5.86 -4.49 -17.22
C SER A 135 7.24 -4.25 -16.58
N THR A 136 8.30 -4.08 -17.36
CA THR A 136 9.69 -4.06 -16.83
C THR A 136 10.56 -2.97 -17.45
N PHE A 137 10.37 -2.67 -18.73
CA PHE A 137 11.17 -1.66 -19.43
C PHE A 137 10.44 -0.33 -19.45
N LEU A 138 11.19 0.75 -19.24
CA LEU A 138 10.63 2.09 -19.30
C LEU A 138 10.22 2.43 -20.74
N LYS A 139 8.96 2.85 -20.94
CA LYS A 139 8.49 3.35 -22.23
C LYS A 139 9.04 4.75 -22.47
N ARG A 140 9.54 5.00 -23.69
CA ARG A 140 10.27 6.21 -24.04
C ARG A 140 9.70 6.89 -25.27
N ASP A 141 9.79 8.21 -25.30
CA ASP A 141 9.54 9.04 -26.47
C ASP A 141 10.78 9.04 -27.39
N PHE A 142 10.66 9.64 -28.57
CA PHE A 142 11.73 9.73 -29.57
C PHE A 142 12.98 10.45 -29.05
N ASP A 143 12.81 11.45 -28.18
CA ASP A 143 13.92 12.14 -27.52
C ASP A 143 14.56 11.32 -26.38
N GLY A 144 14.06 10.12 -26.10
CA GLY A 144 14.52 9.21 -25.05
C GLY A 144 13.91 9.47 -23.67
N THR A 145 13.08 10.51 -23.51
CA THR A 145 12.39 10.81 -22.25
C THR A 145 11.31 9.78 -21.93
N LEU A 146 10.98 9.64 -20.64
CA LEU A 146 9.96 8.71 -20.16
C LEU A 146 8.56 9.29 -20.26
N PHE A 147 7.59 8.44 -20.63
CA PHE A 147 6.17 8.77 -20.53
C PHE A 147 5.68 8.66 -19.08
N PHE A 148 5.24 9.78 -18.50
CA PHE A 148 4.60 9.81 -17.20
C PHE A 148 3.09 9.64 -17.31
N ARG A 149 2.52 8.80 -16.44
CA ARG A 149 1.07 8.63 -16.32
C ARG A 149 0.48 9.88 -15.65
N LYS A 150 -0.60 10.42 -16.22
CA LYS A 150 -1.36 11.51 -15.60
C LYS A 150 -2.12 11.06 -14.35
N LYS A 151 -2.58 9.81 -14.35
CA LYS A 151 -3.26 9.15 -13.22
C LYS A 151 -2.89 7.67 -13.18
N TRP A 152 -2.72 7.12 -11.99
CA TRP A 152 -2.52 5.68 -11.77
C TRP A 152 -3.02 5.27 -10.38
N LYS A 153 -3.26 3.97 -10.19
CA LYS A 153 -3.85 3.42 -8.98
C LYS A 153 -3.01 2.30 -8.42
N ASN A 154 -2.75 2.34 -7.12
CA ASN A 154 -2.08 1.26 -6.41
C ASN A 154 -3.08 0.54 -5.53
N TYR A 155 -3.04 -0.79 -5.58
CA TYR A 155 -3.88 -1.66 -4.78
C TYR A 155 -3.01 -2.44 -3.81
N LEU A 156 -3.34 -2.29 -2.54
CA LEU A 156 -2.73 -3.03 -1.45
C LEU A 156 -3.77 -3.95 -0.84
N VAL A 157 -3.61 -5.26 -1.02
CA VAL A 157 -4.54 -6.26 -0.49
C VAL A 157 -3.93 -6.89 0.75
N PHE A 158 -4.56 -6.65 1.88
CA PHE A 158 -4.14 -7.23 3.15
C PHE A 158 -5.07 -8.38 3.49
N THR A 159 -4.56 -9.61 3.33
CA THR A 159 -5.25 -10.84 3.74
C THR A 159 -4.82 -11.24 5.13
N ALA A 160 -5.75 -11.38 6.07
CA ALA A 160 -5.43 -11.93 7.38
C ALA A 160 -5.10 -13.42 7.26
N ASN A 161 -3.98 -13.86 7.86
CA ASN A 161 -3.60 -15.26 7.89
C ASN A 161 -4.31 -15.95 9.05
N GLY A 162 -5.15 -16.96 8.78
CA GLY A 162 -5.83 -17.74 9.81
C GLY A 162 -7.02 -18.55 9.29
N PRO A 163 -7.68 -19.35 10.15
CA PRO A 163 -8.88 -20.12 9.77
C PRO A 163 -9.97 -19.20 9.21
N MET A 164 -10.88 -19.75 8.41
CA MET A 164 -11.90 -19.06 7.58
C MET A 164 -12.62 -17.85 8.21
N THR A 165 -12.70 -17.75 9.55
CA THR A 165 -13.23 -16.59 10.28
C THR A 165 -12.39 -15.32 10.12
N MET A 166 -11.09 -15.42 9.83
CA MET A 166 -10.21 -14.27 9.58
C MET A 166 -10.24 -13.76 8.14
N ALA A 167 -10.77 -14.54 7.18
CA ALA A 167 -10.89 -14.09 5.79
C ALA A 167 -11.82 -12.86 5.65
N ARG A 168 -12.82 -12.72 6.54
CA ARG A 168 -13.71 -11.56 6.66
C ARG A 168 -13.01 -10.26 7.09
N ASP A 169 -11.79 -10.37 7.59
CA ASP A 169 -10.98 -9.23 8.07
C ASP A 169 -9.97 -8.74 7.03
N SER A 170 -10.06 -9.24 5.81
CA SER A 170 -9.25 -8.75 4.70
C SER A 170 -9.72 -7.37 4.27
N PHE A 171 -8.78 -6.45 4.02
CA PHE A 171 -9.11 -5.12 3.53
C PHE A 171 -8.18 -4.74 2.39
N ALA A 172 -8.66 -3.87 1.50
CA ALA A 172 -7.84 -3.27 0.46
C ALA A 172 -7.68 -1.77 0.73
N ILE A 173 -6.46 -1.28 0.53
CA ILE A 173 -6.20 0.15 0.43
C ILE A 173 -6.00 0.45 -1.04
N GLU A 174 -6.85 1.30 -1.60
CA GLU A 174 -6.66 1.90 -2.92
C GLU A 174 -6.02 3.26 -2.73
N THR A 175 -4.91 3.49 -3.44
CA THR A 175 -4.28 4.81 -3.51
C THR A 175 -4.33 5.27 -4.95
N GLU A 176 -5.09 6.33 -5.20
CA GLU A 176 -5.12 6.98 -6.50
C GLU A 176 -4.10 8.12 -6.50
N PHE A 177 -3.23 8.12 -7.50
CA PHE A 177 -2.26 9.18 -7.74
C PHE A 177 -2.65 9.94 -9.00
N SER A 178 -2.41 11.23 -8.96
CA SER A 178 -2.62 12.16 -10.06
C SER A 178 -1.42 13.10 -10.17
N LEU A 179 -1.09 13.47 -11.40
CA LEU A 179 -0.03 14.44 -11.66
C LEU A 179 -0.67 15.77 -12.09
N ILE A 180 -0.60 16.76 -11.21
CA ILE A 180 -1.16 18.10 -11.44
C ILE A 180 -0.01 19.10 -11.48
N LYS A 181 0.20 19.76 -12.62
CA LYS A 181 1.26 20.76 -12.83
C LYS A 181 2.68 20.26 -12.44
N GLY A 182 2.96 18.96 -12.63
CA GLY A 182 4.26 18.37 -12.29
C GLY A 182 4.47 18.06 -10.81
N VAL A 183 3.40 18.12 -9.99
CA VAL A 183 3.38 17.67 -8.60
C VAL A 183 2.50 16.43 -8.50
N ILE A 184 2.97 15.44 -7.75
CA ILE A 184 2.16 14.25 -7.43
C ILE A 184 1.17 14.63 -6.34
N THR A 185 -0.11 14.49 -6.65
CA THR A 185 -1.22 14.54 -5.69
C THR A 185 -1.78 13.14 -5.53
N HIS A 186 -2.19 12.77 -4.32
CA HIS A 186 -2.71 11.44 -4.03
C HIS A 186 -3.96 11.52 -3.17
N SER A 187 -4.89 10.59 -3.39
CA SER A 187 -6.08 10.39 -2.58
C SER A 187 -6.16 8.95 -2.12
N PHE A 188 -6.52 8.76 -0.85
CA PHE A 188 -6.68 7.44 -0.26
C PHE A 188 -8.15 7.05 -0.24
N THR A 189 -8.45 5.89 -0.81
CA THR A 189 -9.76 5.26 -0.68
C THR A 189 -9.58 3.92 0.02
N LEU A 190 -10.12 3.82 1.23
CA LEU A 190 -10.14 2.54 1.94
C LEU A 190 -11.33 1.72 1.42
N SER A 191 -11.06 0.61 0.74
CA SER A 191 -12.09 -0.35 0.35
C SER A 191 -11.89 -1.62 1.16
N SER A 192 -12.48 -1.65 2.35
CA SER A 192 -12.56 -2.90 3.09
C SER A 192 -13.66 -3.76 2.47
N LYS A 193 -13.32 -4.93 1.93
CA LYS A 193 -14.24 -6.08 2.00
C LYS A 193 -14.34 -6.54 3.46
N GLU A 194 -14.80 -5.66 4.35
CA GLU A 194 -15.68 -6.17 5.39
C GLU A 194 -16.90 -6.63 4.62
N ILE A 195 -17.13 -7.95 4.52
CA ILE A 195 -18.49 -8.42 4.27
C ILE A 195 -19.33 -7.68 5.31
N ASN A 196 -20.16 -6.73 4.87
CA ASN A 196 -21.23 -6.08 5.62
C ASN A 196 -21.07 -6.30 7.13
N SER A 197 -20.18 -5.53 7.78
CA SER A 197 -20.02 -5.74 9.21
C SER A 197 -21.39 -5.47 9.84
N GLU A 198 -21.93 -6.51 10.46
CA GLU A 198 -23.18 -6.48 11.21
C GLU A 198 -23.20 -5.29 12.19
N ALA A 199 -22.02 -4.80 12.59
CA ALA A 199 -21.79 -3.60 13.39
C ALA A 199 -22.13 -2.28 12.67
N LEU A 200 -21.78 -2.09 11.39
CA LEU A 200 -22.08 -0.88 10.62
C LEU A 200 -23.55 -0.85 10.18
N TRP A 201 -24.12 -2.03 9.88
CA TRP A 201 -25.57 -2.18 9.71
C TRP A 201 -26.34 -1.94 11.02
N LYS A 202 -25.86 -2.47 12.16
CA LYS A 202 -26.46 -2.19 13.49
C LYS A 202 -26.31 -0.71 13.89
N LEU A 203 -25.19 -0.05 13.58
CA LEU A 203 -25.00 1.38 13.81
C LEU A 203 -25.92 2.23 12.93
N LYS A 204 -26.04 1.92 11.64
CA LYS A 204 -27.00 2.60 10.75
C LYS A 204 -28.45 2.43 11.22
N ARG A 205 -28.81 1.23 11.68
CA ARG A 205 -30.16 0.93 12.22
C ARG A 205 -30.42 1.57 13.58
N LEU A 206 -29.40 1.80 14.40
CA LEU A 206 -29.51 2.46 15.71
C LEU A 206 -29.45 3.99 15.64
N VAL A 207 -28.76 4.56 14.65
CA VAL A 207 -28.50 6.02 14.54
C VAL A 207 -29.29 6.65 13.39
N GLY A 208 -30.03 5.87 12.59
CA GLY A 208 -30.92 6.39 11.55
C GLY A 208 -30.19 7.05 10.38
N LEU A 209 -29.14 6.39 9.86
CA LEU A 209 -28.36 6.80 8.68
C LEU A 209 -28.49 5.80 7.54
#